data_AF-A0A972H8R1-F1
#
_entry.id   AF-A0A972H8R1-F1
#
_cell.length_a   1.000
_cell.length_b   1.000
_cell.length_c   1.000
_cell.angle_alpha   90.00
_cell.angle_beta   90.00
_cell.angle_gamma   90.00
#
_symmetry.space_group_name_H-M   'P 1'
#
loop_
_entity.id
_entity.type
_entity.pdbx_description
1 polymer ?
#
loop_
_entity_poly.entity_id
_entity_poly.type
_entity_poly.pdbx_seq_one_letter_code
_entity_poly.pdbx_strand_id
1 'polypeptide(L)'
;MDTSGVFRQLEAAVTMQLQLAAIDEGAVAAGEVILASLEPALRQATFLLAEQAAQEVSAQLPGYRIEVALRGGEPEIVVTEEPTEPLPADEDLEARITVRLPPSLKSDLESAASVRGDSVNTFVIKTLATKASRRKNRRFTGTIDT
;
A
#
# COMPACT_ATOMS: atom_id res chain seq x y z
N MET A 1 -21.01 1.21 -0.05
CA MET A 1 -21.81 0.38 -0.96
C MET A 1 -23.04 -0.04 -0.17
N ASP A 2 -24.28 0.14 -0.65
CA ASP A 2 -25.48 -0.20 0.14
C ASP A 2 -25.82 -1.70 0.04
N THR A 3 -25.08 -2.52 0.78
CA THR A 3 -25.23 -3.98 0.72
C THR A 3 -26.44 -4.48 1.50
N SER A 4 -26.86 -3.77 2.55
CA SER A 4 -28.06 -4.13 3.31
C SER A 4 -29.35 -3.78 2.58
N GLY A 5 -29.38 -2.73 1.77
CA GLY A 5 -30.46 -2.43 0.85
C GLY A 5 -30.67 -3.56 -0.16
N VAL A 6 -29.58 -4.03 -0.78
CA VAL A 6 -29.61 -5.16 -1.72
C VAL A 6 -30.08 -6.44 -1.04
N PHE A 7 -29.58 -6.74 0.16
CA PHE A 7 -30.00 -7.93 0.90
C PHE A 7 -31.48 -7.89 1.27
N ARG A 8 -31.99 -6.76 1.78
CA ARG A 8 -33.43 -6.58 2.07
C ARG A 8 -34.30 -6.75 0.82
N GLN A 9 -33.85 -6.24 -0.32
CA GLN A 9 -34.58 -6.40 -1.58
C GLN A 9 -34.61 -7.86 -2.04
N LEU A 10 -33.48 -8.57 -1.90
CA LEU A 10 -33.41 -10.00 -2.19
C LEU A 10 -34.32 -10.80 -1.26
N GLU A 11 -34.28 -10.54 0.04
CA GLU A 11 -35.12 -11.19 1.03
C GLU A 11 -36.61 -11.00 0.72
N ALA A 12 -37.04 -9.75 0.48
CA ALA A 12 -38.41 -9.44 0.11
C ALA A 12 -38.84 -10.16 -1.18
N ALA A 13 -37.95 -10.22 -2.19
CA ALA A 13 -38.24 -10.92 -3.44
C ALA A 13 -38.39 -12.43 -3.22
N VAL A 14 -37.49 -13.06 -2.46
CA VAL A 14 -37.53 -14.49 -2.17
C VAL A 14 -38.78 -14.83 -1.36
N THR A 15 -39.10 -14.06 -0.33
CA THR A 15 -40.31 -14.26 0.49
C THR A 15 -41.58 -14.13 -0.33
N MET A 16 -41.68 -13.14 -1.22
CA MET A 16 -42.83 -13.02 -2.12
C MET A 16 -42.95 -14.22 -3.06
N GLN A 17 -41.83 -14.71 -3.62
CA GLN A 17 -41.85 -15.90 -4.48
C GLN A 17 -42.25 -17.16 -3.71
N LEU A 18 -41.77 -17.33 -2.46
CA LEU A 18 -42.17 -18.44 -1.59
C LEU A 18 -43.67 -18.43 -1.32
N GLN A 19 -44.26 -17.27 -1.01
CA GLN A 19 -45.70 -17.13 -0.78
C GLN A 19 -46.55 -17.50 -2.00
N LEU A 20 -46.06 -17.20 -3.21
CA LEU A 20 -46.76 -17.50 -4.45
C LEU A 20 -46.61 -18.95 -4.92
N ALA A 21 -45.47 -19.57 -4.65
CA ALA A 21 -45.12 -20.90 -5.15
C ALA A 21 -45.35 -22.04 -4.15
N ALA A 22 -45.44 -21.73 -2.85
CA ALA A 22 -45.59 -22.75 -1.81
C ALA A 22 -46.95 -23.45 -1.88
N ILE A 23 -46.91 -24.77 -1.69
CA ILE A 23 -48.10 -25.63 -1.71
C ILE A 23 -48.81 -25.62 -0.35
N ASP A 24 -48.06 -25.39 0.72
CA ASP A 24 -48.54 -25.31 2.10
C ASP A 24 -47.69 -24.35 2.96
N GLU A 25 -48.17 -24.09 4.18
CA GLU A 25 -47.53 -23.20 5.16
C GLU A 25 -46.17 -23.73 5.65
N GLY A 26 -45.99 -25.06 5.67
CA GLY A 26 -44.74 -25.70 6.06
C GLY A 26 -43.63 -25.45 5.04
N ALA A 27 -43.96 -25.41 3.74
CA ALA A 27 -43.03 -25.07 2.67
C ALA A 27 -42.57 -23.60 2.76
N VAL A 28 -43.46 -22.67 3.12
CA VAL A 28 -43.09 -21.26 3.37
C VAL A 28 -42.12 -21.18 4.55
N ALA A 29 -42.47 -21.80 5.68
CA ALA A 29 -41.64 -21.80 6.89
C ALA A 29 -40.25 -22.42 6.66
N ALA A 30 -40.17 -23.51 5.90
CA ALA A 30 -38.89 -24.11 5.52
C ALA A 30 -38.05 -23.17 4.65
N GLY A 31 -38.68 -22.45 3.71
CA GLY A 31 -38.01 -21.44 2.88
C GLY A 31 -37.45 -20.28 3.68
N GLU A 32 -38.21 -19.76 4.66
CA GLU A 32 -37.75 -18.69 5.56
C GLU A 32 -36.55 -19.14 6.40
N VAL A 33 -36.56 -20.37 6.94
CA VAL A 33 -35.41 -20.92 7.69
C VAL A 33 -34.17 -21.05 6.80
N ILE A 34 -34.34 -21.53 5.57
CA ILE A 34 -33.23 -21.63 4.61
C ILE A 34 -32.67 -20.24 4.33
N LEU A 35 -33.52 -19.26 4.05
CA LEU A 35 -33.10 -17.89 3.75
C LEU A 35 -32.31 -17.27 4.92
N ALA A 36 -32.80 -17.42 6.15
CA ALA A 36 -32.10 -16.97 7.35
C ALA A 36 -30.74 -17.69 7.53
N SER A 37 -30.66 -18.98 7.19
CA SER A 37 -29.41 -19.74 7.28
C SER A 37 -28.35 -19.32 6.25
N LEU A 38 -28.78 -18.73 5.13
CA LEU A 38 -27.91 -18.27 4.05
C LEU A 38 -27.38 -16.85 4.27
N GLU A 39 -28.01 -16.05 5.15
CA GLU A 39 -27.59 -14.67 5.41
C GLU A 39 -26.08 -14.51 5.68
N PRO A 40 -25.44 -15.31 6.57
CA PRO A 40 -24.01 -15.19 6.83
C PRO A 40 -23.14 -15.48 5.60
N ALA A 41 -23.55 -16.45 4.78
CA ALA A 41 -22.84 -16.80 3.55
C ALA A 41 -22.96 -15.70 2.48
N LEU A 42 -24.13 -15.08 2.35
CA LEU A 42 -24.32 -13.93 1.46
C LEU A 42 -23.50 -12.72 1.90
N ARG A 43 -23.44 -12.43 3.21
CA ARG A 43 -22.59 -11.36 3.75
C ARG A 43 -21.11 -11.61 3.40
N GLN A 44 -20.63 -12.84 3.58
CA GLN A 44 -19.26 -13.21 3.20
C GLN A 44 -19.01 -13.08 1.70
N ALA A 45 -19.93 -13.56 0.86
CA ALA A 45 -19.82 -13.43 -0.59
C ALA A 45 -19.75 -11.95 -1.03
N THR A 46 -20.52 -11.09 -0.37
CA THR A 46 -20.51 -9.65 -0.63
C THR A 46 -19.17 -9.01 -0.25
N PHE A 47 -18.57 -9.44 0.86
CA PHE A 47 -17.24 -8.98 1.27
C PHE A 47 -16.16 -9.38 0.26
N LEU A 48 -16.15 -10.65 -0.18
CA LEU A 48 -15.20 -11.13 -1.20
C LEU A 48 -15.35 -10.38 -2.53
N LEU A 49 -16.59 -10.06 -2.92
CA LEU A 49 -16.86 -9.26 -4.11
C LEU A 49 -16.35 -7.83 -3.97
N ALA A 50 -16.50 -7.22 -2.79
CA ALA A 50 -15.93 -5.91 -2.50
C ALA A 50 -14.39 -5.91 -2.53
N GLU A 51 -13.75 -6.96 -2.01
CA GLU A 51 -12.29 -7.14 -2.08
C GLU A 51 -11.79 -7.24 -3.52
N GLN A 52 -12.46 -8.05 -4.35
CA GLN A 52 -12.12 -8.16 -5.76
C GLN A 52 -12.28 -6.81 -6.48
N ALA A 53 -13.39 -6.10 -6.23
CA ALA A 53 -13.62 -4.78 -6.80
C ALA A 53 -12.54 -3.77 -6.37
N ALA A 54 -12.13 -3.80 -5.10
CA ALA A 54 -11.05 -2.95 -4.59
C ALA A 54 -9.71 -3.22 -5.31
N GLN A 55 -9.39 -4.49 -5.58
CA GLN A 55 -8.17 -4.84 -6.34
C GLN A 55 -8.23 -4.34 -7.78
N GLU A 56 -9.36 -4.51 -8.47
CA GLU A 56 -9.54 -4.02 -9.84
C GLU A 56 -9.45 -2.50 -9.94
N VAL A 57 -10.01 -1.77 -8.96
CA VAL A 57 -9.95 -0.30 -8.90
C VAL A 57 -8.54 0.17 -8.52
N SER A 58 -7.86 -0.54 -7.60
CA SER A 58 -6.46 -0.27 -7.23
C SER A 58 -5.51 -0.34 -8.42
N ALA A 59 -5.68 -1.32 -9.29
CA ALA A 59 -4.90 -1.43 -10.53
C ALA A 59 -5.12 -0.26 -11.51
N GLN A 60 -6.23 0.48 -11.39
CA GLN A 60 -6.61 1.57 -12.29
C GLN A 60 -6.32 2.96 -11.72
N LEU A 61 -6.07 3.08 -10.42
CA LEU A 61 -5.89 4.36 -9.71
C LEU A 61 -4.51 4.43 -9.03
N PRO A 62 -3.42 4.61 -9.80
CA PRO A 62 -2.10 4.81 -9.23
C PRO A 62 -2.05 6.06 -8.35
N GLY A 63 -1.31 6.00 -7.23
CA GLY A 63 -1.24 7.08 -6.25
C GLY A 63 -2.40 7.10 -5.24
N TYR A 64 -3.34 6.15 -5.35
CA TYR A 64 -4.38 5.93 -4.36
C TYR A 64 -4.31 4.51 -3.81
N ARG A 65 -4.44 4.38 -2.50
CA ARG A 65 -4.61 3.13 -1.78
C ARG A 65 -6.10 2.89 -1.57
N ILE A 66 -6.61 1.82 -2.17
CA ILE A 66 -8.00 1.38 -2.03
C ILE A 66 -8.05 0.18 -1.09
N GLU A 67 -8.82 0.30 -0.02
CA GLU A 67 -9.01 -0.72 1.01
C GLU A 67 -10.50 -1.02 1.22
N VAL A 68 -10.82 -2.20 1.75
CA VAL A 68 -12.17 -2.56 2.18
C VAL A 68 -12.20 -2.55 3.71
N ALA A 69 -12.98 -1.65 4.30
CA ALA A 69 -13.19 -1.55 5.73
C ALA A 69 -14.57 -2.09 6.11
N LEU A 70 -14.68 -2.79 7.23
CA LEU A 70 -15.97 -3.19 7.79
C LEU A 70 -16.45 -2.14 8.77
N ARG A 71 -17.60 -1.51 8.49
CA ARG A 71 -18.26 -0.57 9.41
C ARG A 71 -19.69 -1.02 9.65
N GLY A 72 -20.07 -1.21 10.92
CA GLY A 72 -21.41 -1.72 11.26
C GLY A 72 -21.74 -3.10 10.65
N GLY A 73 -20.72 -3.89 10.27
CA GLY A 73 -20.90 -5.17 9.59
C GLY A 73 -21.14 -5.07 8.08
N GLU A 74 -20.96 -3.90 7.48
CA GLU A 74 -21.04 -3.67 6.04
C GLU A 74 -19.65 -3.35 5.45
N PRO A 75 -19.32 -3.89 4.27
CA PRO A 75 -18.09 -3.52 3.56
C PRO A 75 -18.20 -2.13 2.95
N GLU A 76 -17.23 -1.28 3.28
CA GLU A 76 -17.05 0.06 2.74
C GLU A 76 -15.72 0.14 2.01
N ILE A 77 -15.73 0.64 0.77
CA ILE A 77 -14.51 0.92 0.02
C ILE A 77 -13.98 2.27 0.50
N VAL A 78 -12.77 2.26 1.05
CA VAL A 78 -12.06 3.44 1.52
C VAL A 78 -10.94 3.72 0.54
N VAL A 79 -10.93 4.95 0.02
CA VAL A 79 -9.87 5.44 -0.85
C VAL A 79 -9.04 6.44 -0.07
N THR A 80 -7.75 6.18 -0.01
CA THR A 80 -6.78 7.09 0.62
C THR A 80 -5.75 7.47 -0.42
N GLU A 81 -5.35 8.73 -0.45
CA GLU A 81 -4.22 9.15 -1.27
C GLU A 81 -2.95 8.51 -0.71
N GLU A 82 -2.24 7.77 -1.55
CA GLU A 82 -0.97 7.18 -1.15
C GLU A 82 0.07 8.30 -1.16
N PRO A 83 0.78 8.56 -0.04
CA PRO A 83 1.83 9.56 -0.02
C PRO A 83 2.83 9.19 -1.09
N THR A 84 2.92 10.00 -2.13
CA THR A 84 4.07 9.94 -3.04
C THR A 84 5.26 10.28 -2.16
N GLU A 85 6.11 9.29 -1.85
CA GLU A 85 7.43 9.59 -1.28
C GLU A 85 8.02 10.67 -2.20
N PRO A 86 8.33 11.88 -1.69
CA PRO A 86 8.86 12.91 -2.54
C PRO A 86 10.13 12.33 -3.17
N LEU A 87 10.09 12.12 -4.49
CA LEU A 87 11.31 11.93 -5.25
C LEU A 87 12.18 13.14 -4.89
N PRO A 88 13.36 12.91 -4.32
CA PRO A 88 14.13 13.98 -3.74
C PRO A 88 14.44 14.97 -4.87
N ALA A 89 13.86 16.17 -4.79
CA ALA A 89 14.03 17.22 -5.80
C ALA A 89 15.52 17.58 -5.84
N ASP A 90 16.14 17.42 -7.02
CA ASP A 90 17.60 17.47 -7.24
C ASP A 90 18.27 18.80 -6.87
N GLU A 91 17.54 19.82 -6.41
CA GLU A 91 18.08 21.16 -6.18
C GLU A 91 18.35 21.50 -4.70
N ASP A 92 17.89 20.69 -3.73
CA ASP A 92 18.06 20.95 -2.28
C ASP A 92 18.58 19.75 -1.45
N LEU A 93 19.17 18.74 -2.08
CA LEU A 93 19.66 17.53 -1.40
C LEU A 93 21.07 17.71 -0.83
N GLU A 94 21.23 18.61 0.13
CA GLU A 94 22.35 18.50 1.06
C GLU A 94 22.12 17.26 1.94
N ALA A 95 22.56 16.09 1.48
CA ALA A 95 22.48 14.84 2.23
C ALA A 95 23.35 14.95 3.50
N ARG A 96 22.70 15.16 4.64
CA ARG A 96 23.37 15.23 5.95
C ARG A 96 23.68 13.83 6.46
N ILE A 97 24.95 13.55 6.74
CA ILE A 97 25.42 12.26 7.25
C ILE A 97 26.11 12.47 8.61
N THR A 98 25.66 11.74 9.64
CA THR A 98 26.35 11.69 10.94
C THR A 98 27.18 10.41 11.03
N VAL A 99 28.50 10.54 11.17
CA VAL A 99 29.44 9.39 11.23
C VAL A 99 30.05 9.29 12.62
N ARG A 100 30.15 8.07 13.16
CA ARG A 100 30.89 7.77 14.38
C ARG A 100 32.31 7.34 14.02
N LEU A 101 33.28 8.19 14.29
CA LEU A 101 34.69 7.93 14.00
C LEU A 101 35.41 7.43 15.26
N PRO A 102 36.31 6.43 15.15
CA PRO A 102 37.29 6.15 16.20
C PRO A 102 38.11 7.41 16.53
N PRO A 103 38.52 7.62 17.79
CA PRO A 103 39.22 8.84 18.21
C PRO A 103 40.49 9.15 17.40
N SER A 104 41.28 8.12 17.07
CA SER A 104 42.50 8.27 16.25
C SER A 104 42.19 8.80 14.85
N LEU A 105 41.15 8.26 14.20
CA LEU A 105 40.77 8.67 12.86
C LEU A 105 40.27 10.12 12.80
N LYS A 106 39.60 10.60 13.86
CA LYS A 106 39.20 12.00 13.97
C LYS A 106 40.43 12.93 14.05
N SER A 107 41.40 12.60 14.90
CA SER A 107 42.63 13.39 15.05
C SER A 107 43.46 13.45 13.77
N ASP A 108 43.55 12.33 13.03
CA ASP A 108 44.26 12.27 11.76
C ASP A 108 43.59 13.17 10.70
N LEU A 109 42.25 13.17 10.64
CA LEU A 109 41.48 14.03 9.73
C LEU A 109 41.62 15.51 10.07
N GLU A 110 41.57 15.88 11.35
CA GLU A 110 41.76 17.26 11.81
C GLU A 110 43.17 17.79 11.48
N SER A 111 44.19 16.96 11.69
CA SER A 111 45.57 17.31 11.34
C SER A 111 45.76 17.46 9.83
N ALA A 112 45.24 16.52 9.04
CA ALA A 112 45.33 16.55 7.59
C ALA A 112 44.55 17.71 6.96
N ALA A 113 43.41 18.08 7.53
CA ALA A 113 42.63 19.25 7.12
C ALA A 113 43.39 20.56 7.44
N SER A 114 43.99 20.64 8.64
CA SER A 114 44.77 21.81 9.09
C SER A 114 45.99 22.07 8.20
N VAL A 115 46.73 21.02 7.82
CA VAL A 115 47.88 21.13 6.89
C VAL A 115 47.46 21.68 5.52
N ARG A 116 46.21 21.42 5.09
CA ARG A 116 45.67 21.90 3.81
C ARG A 116 44.91 23.23 3.92
N GLY A 117 44.77 23.79 5.12
CA GLY A 117 43.97 25.00 5.36
C GLY A 117 42.47 24.81 5.08
N ASP A 118 41.98 23.57 5.05
CA ASP A 118 40.57 23.24 4.81
C ASP A 118 39.83 23.03 6.14
N SER A 119 38.51 23.26 6.16
CA SER A 119 37.68 22.71 7.24
C SER A 119 37.66 21.18 7.16
N VAL A 120 37.46 20.50 8.29
CA VAL A 120 37.36 19.02 8.32
C VAL A 120 36.26 18.55 7.35
N ASN A 121 35.13 19.25 7.31
CA ASN A 121 34.04 18.92 6.38
C ASN A 121 34.49 19.04 4.92
N THR A 122 35.11 20.17 4.56
CA THR A 122 35.65 20.39 3.20
C THR A 122 36.67 19.33 2.80
N PHE A 123 37.58 18.98 3.72
CA PHE A 123 38.58 17.95 3.49
C PHE A 123 37.96 16.57 3.28
N VAL A 124 36.99 16.18 4.12
CA VAL A 124 36.28 14.90 4.01
C VAL A 124 35.49 14.82 2.70
N ILE A 125 34.78 15.90 2.32
CA ILE A 125 34.04 15.94 1.05
C ILE A 125 34.97 15.76 -0.15
N LYS A 126 36.08 16.53 -0.22
CA LYS A 126 37.06 16.42 -1.32
C LYS A 126 37.67 15.02 -1.43
N THR A 127 38.03 14.41 -0.30
CA THR A 127 38.63 13.07 -0.26
C THR A 127 37.63 11.99 -0.69
N LEU A 128 36.39 12.05 -0.21
CA LEU A 128 35.32 11.14 -0.62
C LEU A 128 34.95 11.30 -2.09
N ALA A 129 34.83 12.53 -2.60
CA ALA A 129 34.55 12.80 -4.01
C ALA A 129 35.60 12.17 -4.94
N THR A 130 36.88 12.29 -4.57
CA THR A 130 38.00 11.68 -5.31
C THR A 130 37.91 10.15 -5.35
N LYS A 131 37.54 9.52 -4.23
CA LYS A 131 37.40 8.05 -4.12
C LYS A 131 36.15 7.52 -4.82
N ALA A 132 35.02 8.23 -4.71
CA ALA A 132 33.75 7.86 -5.31
C ALA A 132 33.79 7.99 -6.84
N SER A 133 34.37 9.07 -7.37
CA SER A 133 34.53 9.29 -8.82
C SER A 133 35.32 8.15 -9.49
N ARG A 134 36.38 7.66 -8.83
CA ARG A 134 37.20 6.54 -9.32
C ARG A 134 36.44 5.22 -9.46
N ARG A 135 35.33 5.03 -8.73
CA ARG A 135 34.47 3.84 -8.80
C ARG A 135 33.44 3.92 -9.93
N LYS A 136 32.99 5.12 -10.31
CA LYS A 136 31.99 5.33 -11.38
C LYS A 136 32.52 4.94 -12.76
N ASN A 137 33.81 5.14 -13.04
CA ASN A 137 34.45 4.80 -14.32
C ASN A 137 34.68 3.29 -14.56
N ARG A 138 34.21 2.40 -13.68
CA ARG A 138 34.43 0.93 -13.78
C ARG A 138 33.19 0.12 -14.18
N ARG A 139 32.12 0.74 -14.68
CA ARG A 139 30.90 0.00 -15.06
C ARG A 139 31.01 -0.62 -16.46
N PHE A 140 31.00 -1.95 -16.44
CA PHE A 140 31.10 -2.94 -17.50
C PHE A 140 29.90 -2.84 -18.46
N THR A 141 30.18 -2.62 -19.76
CA THR A 141 29.18 -2.69 -20.83
C THR A 141 29.12 -4.13 -21.33
N GLY A 142 28.22 -4.93 -20.78
CA GLY A 142 27.83 -6.23 -21.32
C GLY A 142 26.37 -6.16 -21.73
N THR A 143 26.11 -6.07 -23.03
CA THR A 143 24.76 -6.15 -23.60
C THR A 143 24.30 -7.60 -23.51
N ILE A 144 23.13 -7.85 -22.92
CA ILE A 144 22.48 -9.15 -22.93
C ILE A 144 21.73 -9.25 -24.26
N ASP A 145 22.25 -10.04 -25.19
CA ASP A 145 21.50 -10.50 -26.36
C ASP A 145 20.48 -11.55 -25.90
N THR A 146 19.23 -11.37 -26.33
CA THR A 146 18.07 -12.26 -26.16
C THR A 146 18.13 -13.49 -27.04
#